data_AF-A0A401U2V1-F1
#
_entry.id   AF-A0A401U2V1-F1
#
_cell.length_a   1.000
_cell.length_b   1.000
_cell.length_c   1.000
_cell.angle_alpha   90.00
_cell.angle_beta   90.00
_cell.angle_gamma   90.00
#
_symmetry.space_group_name_H-M   'P 1'
#
loop_
_entity.id
_entity.type
_entity.pdbx_description
1 polymer ?
#
loop_
_entity_poly.entity_id
_entity_poly.type
_entity_poly.pdbx_seq_one_letter_code
_entity_poly.pdbx_strand_id
1 'polypeptide(L)'
;MAQHDGNYLQHLADGRIIAIAQRPTTDGGWLVTCEDVTEQQRAESQIAFMARHDALTKLPNRTLLAERIELAVAQVGRGSGFAVFCLDLDNFKQVNDTLGHPVGDELLCAVADRLNACVREVDTVAR
;
A
#
# COMPACT_ATOMS: atom_id res chain seq x y z
N MET A 1 -8.49 13.70 37.81
CA MET A 1 -9.29 12.74 37.03
C MET A 1 -9.24 13.20 35.58
N ALA A 2 -8.48 12.50 34.73
CA ALA A 2 -8.25 12.93 33.35
C ALA A 2 -9.48 12.64 32.48
N GLN A 3 -10.03 13.68 31.87
CA GLN A 3 -11.10 13.62 30.87
C GLN A 3 -10.65 12.71 29.72
N HIS A 4 -11.30 11.56 29.54
CA HIS A 4 -11.16 10.77 28.31
C HIS A 4 -12.26 11.24 27.35
N ASP A 5 -12.10 12.45 26.83
CA ASP A 5 -12.78 12.89 25.62
C ASP A 5 -11.96 12.33 24.46
N GLY A 6 -12.45 11.28 23.81
CA GLY A 6 -11.62 10.53 22.87
C GLY A 6 -12.41 9.62 21.97
N ASN A 7 -12.27 9.85 20.67
CA ASN A 7 -12.60 8.87 19.66
C ASN A 7 -11.43 7.88 19.55
N TYR A 8 -11.70 6.59 19.63
CA TYR A 8 -10.70 5.55 19.41
C TYR A 8 -11.27 4.38 18.63
N LEU A 9 -10.38 3.64 17.98
CA LEU A 9 -10.73 2.40 17.26
C LEU A 9 -10.44 1.21 18.17
N GLN A 10 -11.42 0.33 18.31
CA GLN A 10 -11.27 -0.95 18.99
C GLN A 10 -11.24 -2.09 17.98
N HIS A 11 -10.16 -2.86 17.99
CA HIS A 11 -10.04 -4.07 17.18
C HIS A 11 -10.56 -5.26 17.98
N LEU A 12 -11.55 -5.97 17.42
CA LEU A 12 -12.12 -7.16 18.01
C LEU A 12 -11.41 -8.43 17.51
N ALA A 13 -11.51 -9.52 18.27
CA ALA A 13 -10.86 -10.78 17.94
C ALA A 13 -11.37 -11.42 16.63
N ASP A 14 -12.58 -11.05 16.19
CA ASP A 14 -13.17 -11.49 14.91
C ASP A 14 -12.75 -10.61 13.72
N GLY A 15 -11.86 -9.64 13.95
CA GLY A 15 -11.32 -8.75 12.91
C GLY A 15 -12.20 -7.53 12.60
N ARG A 16 -13.29 -7.30 13.34
CA ARG A 16 -14.06 -6.06 13.25
C ARG A 16 -13.33 -4.89 13.90
N ILE A 17 -13.57 -3.70 13.36
CA ILE A 17 -13.04 -2.43 13.85
C ILE A 17 -14.22 -1.57 14.27
N ILE A 18 -14.34 -1.32 15.58
CA ILE A 18 -15.41 -0.50 16.14
C ILE A 18 -14.87 0.88 16.47
N ALA A 19 -15.42 1.91 15.85
CA ALA A 19 -15.19 3.29 16.25
C ALA A 19 -16.04 3.59 17.48
N ILE A 20 -15.39 3.95 18.59
CA ILE A 20 -16.05 4.33 19.83
C ILE A 20 -15.82 5.82 20.04
N ALA A 21 -16.91 6.57 20.11
CA ALA A 21 -16.90 7.98 20.49
C ALA A 21 -17.70 8.15 21.78
N GLN A 22 -17.14 8.92 22.71
CA GLN A 22 -17.74 9.20 24.01
C GLN A 22 -17.82 10.71 24.19
N ARG A 23 -19.00 11.22 24.53
CA ARG A 23 -19.20 12.64 24.83
C ARG A 23 -20.03 12.81 26.10
N PRO A 24 -19.64 13.71 27.01
CA PRO A 24 -20.46 14.02 28.18
C PRO A 24 -21.75 14.74 27.75
N THR A 25 -22.86 14.44 28.42
CA THR A 25 -24.14 15.14 28.22
C THR A 25 -24.31 16.25 29.26
N THR A 26 -25.16 17.23 28.96
CA THR A 26 -25.37 18.43 29.79
C THR A 26 -25.99 18.15 31.16
N ASP A 27 -26.63 17.00 31.32
CA ASP A 27 -27.23 16.50 32.56
C ASP A 27 -26.27 15.62 33.39
N GLY A 28 -24.99 15.52 32.98
CA GLY A 28 -23.97 14.74 33.70
C GLY A 28 -23.91 13.27 33.31
N GLY A 29 -24.65 12.84 32.28
CA GLY A 29 -24.54 11.53 31.66
C GLY A 29 -23.43 11.44 30.60
N TRP A 30 -23.39 10.29 29.92
CA TRP A 30 -22.48 10.03 28.80
C TRP A 30 -23.26 9.49 27.61
N LEU A 31 -22.97 10.03 26.42
CA LEU A 31 -23.37 9.45 25.15
C LEU A 31 -22.19 8.65 24.59
N VAL A 32 -22.41 7.36 24.37
CA VAL A 32 -21.43 6.49 23.70
C VAL A 32 -22.03 6.04 22.38
N THR A 33 -21.32 6.28 21.29
CA THR A 33 -21.65 5.73 19.98
C THR A 33 -20.60 4.70 19.58
N CYS A 34 -21.06 3.53 19.16
CA CYS A 34 -20.23 2.45 18.65
C CYS A 34 -20.66 2.18 17.20
N GLU A 35 -19.75 2.39 16.26
CA GLU A 35 -19.99 2.18 14.84
C GLU A 35 -19.02 1.13 14.30
N ASP A 36 -19.52 0.15 13.56
CA ASP A 36 -18.66 -0.79 12.85
C ASP A 36 -18.13 -0.12 11.58
N VAL A 37 -16.85 0.24 11.60
CA VAL A 37 -16.17 0.94 10.50
C VAL A 37 -15.28 -0.02 9.70
N THR A 38 -15.46 -1.34 9.85
CA THR A 38 -14.58 -2.34 9.24
C THR A 38 -14.52 -2.22 7.73
N GLU A 39 -15.67 -2.12 7.05
CA GLU A 39 -15.71 -2.02 5.58
C GLU A 39 -15.14 -0.69 5.09
N GLN A 40 -15.43 0.41 5.77
CA GLN A 40 -14.87 1.71 5.45
C GLN A 40 -13.34 1.69 5.56
N GLN A 41 -12.79 1.21 6.67
CA GLN A 41 -11.34 1.12 6.89
C GLN A 41 -10.66 0.22 5.85
N ARG A 42 -11.29 -0.90 5.47
CA ARG A 42 -10.79 -1.78 4.40
C ARG A 42 -10.82 -1.08 3.04
N ALA A 43 -11.89 -0.37 2.73
CA ALA A 43 -12.00 0.38 1.47
C ALA A 43 -10.96 1.51 1.41
N GLU A 44 -10.78 2.28 2.48
CA GLU A 44 -9.77 3.32 2.59
C GLU A 44 -8.35 2.74 2.42
N SER A 45 -8.06 1.63 3.10
CA SER A 45 -6.77 0.93 2.99
C SER A 45 -6.52 0.42 1.56
N GLN A 46 -7.55 -0.12 0.91
CA GLN A 46 -7.47 -0.58 -0.47
C GLN A 46 -7.25 0.58 -1.44
N ILE A 47 -7.93 1.71 -1.25
CA ILE A 47 -7.72 2.93 -2.06
C ILE A 47 -6.28 3.44 -1.89
N ALA A 48 -5.80 3.52 -0.65
CA ALA A 48 -4.42 3.92 -0.35
C ALA A 48 -3.40 2.98 -1.00
N PHE A 49 -3.67 1.66 -0.98
CA PHE A 49 -2.85 0.67 -1.66
C PHE A 49 -2.83 0.89 -3.17
N MET A 50 -4.01 1.00 -3.81
CA MET A 50 -4.14 1.19 -5.27
C MET A 50 -3.52 2.50 -5.75
N ALA A 51 -3.51 3.56 -4.93
CA ALA A 51 -2.84 4.82 -5.27
C ALA A 51 -1.31 4.67 -5.39
N ARG A 52 -0.72 3.64 -4.75
CA ARG A 52 0.73 3.46 -4.60
C ARG A 52 1.28 2.18 -5.24
N HIS A 53 0.42 1.30 -5.77
CA HIS A 53 0.82 0.01 -6.34
C HIS A 53 0.18 -0.24 -7.70
N ASP A 54 0.90 -0.96 -8.56
CA ASP A 54 0.42 -1.45 -9.84
C ASP A 54 -0.71 -2.47 -9.61
N ALA A 55 -1.81 -2.31 -10.34
CA ALA A 55 -3.01 -3.10 -10.12
C ALA A 55 -2.81 -4.58 -10.48
N LEU A 56 -1.94 -4.88 -11.45
CA LEU A 56 -1.68 -6.22 -11.95
C LEU A 56 -0.65 -6.95 -11.09
N THR A 57 0.57 -6.39 -10.99
CA THR A 57 1.72 -7.05 -10.34
C THR A 57 1.82 -6.81 -8.84
N LYS A 58 1.03 -5.86 -8.31
CA LYS A 58 1.09 -5.41 -6.91
C LYS A 58 2.44 -4.79 -6.50
N LEU A 59 3.35 -4.58 -7.44
CA LEU A 59 4.58 -3.83 -7.21
C LEU A 59 4.26 -2.36 -6.88
N PRO A 60 5.15 -1.65 -6.18
CA PRO A 60 5.18 -0.19 -6.17
C PRO A 60 4.95 0.38 -7.57
N ASN A 61 4.01 1.32 -7.68
CA ASN A 61 3.80 2.03 -8.93
C ASN A 61 4.82 3.17 -9.10
N ARG A 62 4.76 3.85 -10.24
CA ARG A 62 5.60 5.02 -10.52
C ARG A 62 5.55 6.11 -9.43
N THR A 63 4.39 6.33 -8.80
CA THR A 63 4.26 7.31 -7.71
C THR A 63 5.08 6.88 -6.50
N LEU A 64 4.92 5.64 -6.04
CA LEU A 64 5.70 5.11 -4.91
C LEU A 64 7.20 5.03 -5.23
N LEU A 65 7.56 4.69 -6.48
CA LEU A 65 8.95 4.71 -6.93
C LEU A 65 9.57 6.11 -6.81
N ALA A 66 8.85 7.15 -7.27
CA ALA A 66 9.34 8.53 -7.18
C ALA A 66 9.58 8.96 -5.74
N GLU A 67 8.63 8.68 -4.84
CA GLU A 67 8.78 8.96 -3.40
C GLU A 67 9.99 8.22 -2.80
N ARG A 68 10.21 6.96 -3.16
CA ARG A 68 11.38 6.19 -2.69
C ARG A 68 12.70 6.75 -3.22
N ILE A 69 12.73 7.21 -4.47
CA ILE A 69 13.90 7.89 -5.04
C ILE A 69 14.18 9.19 -4.31
N GLU A 70 13.16 10.00 -4.01
CA GLU A 70 13.32 11.24 -3.23
C GLU A 70 13.91 10.97 -1.84
N LEU A 71 13.40 9.94 -1.15
CA LEU A 71 13.95 9.50 0.13
C LEU A 71 15.40 9.02 0.00
N ALA A 72 15.71 8.23 -1.03
CA ALA A 72 17.07 7.76 -1.28
C ALA A 72 18.04 8.93 -1.52
N VAL A 73 17.66 9.91 -2.34
CA VAL A 73 18.45 11.13 -2.58
C VAL A 73 18.70 11.90 -1.28
N ALA A 74 17.68 12.04 -0.43
CA ALA A 74 17.81 12.73 0.86
C ALA A 74 18.74 12.00 1.85
N GLN A 75 18.86 10.68 1.75
CA GLN A 75 19.69 9.85 2.63
C GLN A 75 21.15 9.70 2.15
N VAL A 76 21.46 10.06 0.90
CA VAL A 76 22.80 9.92 0.34
C VAL A 76 23.76 10.91 1.03
N GLY A 77 24.72 10.35 1.78
CA GLY A 77 25.88 11.05 2.32
C GLY A 77 27.09 11.01 1.38
N ARG A 78 28.17 11.70 1.76
CA ARG A 78 29.43 11.70 0.97
C ARG A 78 30.01 10.29 0.89
N GLY A 79 30.21 9.79 -0.33
CA GLY A 79 30.78 8.46 -0.58
C GLY A 79 29.77 7.31 -0.60
N SER A 80 28.48 7.59 -0.37
CA SER A 80 27.37 6.65 -0.60
C SER A 80 26.59 7.02 -1.86
N GLY A 81 25.82 6.08 -2.40
CA GLY A 81 24.97 6.32 -3.56
C GLY A 81 23.96 5.20 -3.75
N PHE A 82 23.07 5.38 -4.72
CA PHE A 82 22.14 4.36 -5.18
C PHE A 82 22.22 4.24 -6.70
N ALA A 83 21.72 3.13 -7.23
CA ALA A 83 21.59 2.90 -8.66
C ALA A 83 20.12 2.74 -9.01
N VAL A 84 19.77 3.12 -10.24
CA VAL A 84 18.45 2.89 -10.81
C VAL A 84 18.63 2.07 -12.08
N PHE A 85 17.91 0.96 -12.18
CA PHE A 85 17.88 0.12 -13.36
C PHE A 85 16.50 0.23 -14.01
N CYS A 86 16.45 0.63 -15.28
CA CYS A 86 15.24 0.61 -16.07
C CYS A 86 15.31 -0.63 -16.99
N LEU A 87 14.32 -1.51 -16.88
CA LEU A 87 14.25 -2.77 -17.61
C LEU A 87 12.99 -2.77 -18.48
N ASP A 88 13.11 -3.26 -19.70
CA ASP A 88 11.97 -3.53 -20.59
C ASP A 88 11.97 -5.00 -21.00
N LEU A 89 10.81 -5.53 -21.35
CA LEU A 89 10.67 -6.91 -21.79
C LEU A 89 10.72 -7.00 -23.32
N ASP A 90 11.82 -7.54 -23.83
CA ASP A 90 12.00 -7.76 -25.27
C ASP A 90 10.85 -8.59 -25.86
N ASN A 91 10.34 -8.14 -27.00
CA ASN A 91 9.26 -8.80 -27.75
C ASN A 91 7.97 -9.03 -26.95
N PHE A 92 7.73 -8.31 -25.85
CA PHE A 92 6.50 -8.48 -25.06
C PHE A 92 5.22 -8.26 -25.88
N LYS A 93 5.24 -7.33 -26.84
CA LYS A 93 4.14 -7.13 -27.80
C LYS A 93 3.82 -8.39 -28.60
N GLN A 94 4.84 -9.13 -29.04
CA GLN A 94 4.66 -10.36 -29.81
C GLN A 94 3.97 -11.45 -28.96
N VAL A 95 4.27 -11.52 -27.66
CA VAL A 95 3.57 -12.40 -26.72
C VAL A 95 2.08 -12.06 -26.67
N ASN A 96 1.73 -10.78 -26.51
CA ASN A 96 0.33 -10.34 -26.51
C ASN A 96 -0.37 -10.64 -27.83
N ASP A 97 0.30 -10.36 -28.95
CA ASP A 97 -0.29 -10.52 -30.28
C ASP A 97 -0.48 -12.01 -30.65
N THR A 98 0.37 -12.92 -30.12
CA THR A 98 0.35 -14.35 -30.45
C THR A 98 -0.48 -15.17 -29.45
N LEU A 99 -0.40 -14.85 -28.16
CA LEU A 99 -0.95 -15.64 -27.06
C LEU A 99 -2.08 -14.93 -26.29
N GLY A 100 -2.32 -13.65 -26.59
CA GLY A 100 -3.35 -12.83 -25.98
C GLY A 100 -2.88 -12.10 -24.71
N HIS A 101 -3.59 -11.01 -24.39
CA HIS A 101 -3.31 -10.17 -23.22
C HIS A 101 -3.30 -10.92 -21.87
N PRO A 102 -4.20 -11.89 -21.59
CA PRO A 102 -4.15 -12.61 -20.32
C PRO A 102 -2.81 -13.34 -20.09
N VAL A 103 -2.23 -13.92 -21.15
CA VAL A 103 -0.91 -14.58 -21.07
C VAL A 103 0.20 -13.55 -20.88
N GLY A 104 0.09 -12.38 -21.51
CA GLY A 104 0.97 -11.25 -21.24
C GLY A 104 0.93 -10.79 -19.80
N ASP A 105 -0.26 -10.69 -19.22
CA ASP A 105 -0.47 -10.31 -17.82
C ASP A 105 0.16 -11.34 -16.86
N GLU A 106 -0.03 -12.64 -17.12
CA GLU A 106 0.63 -13.72 -16.39
C GLU A 106 2.16 -13.64 -16.49
N LEU A 107 2.68 -13.38 -17.69
CA LEU A 107 4.12 -13.19 -17.91
C LEU A 107 4.66 -12.03 -17.08
N LEU A 108 3.95 -10.90 -17.06
CA LEU A 108 4.34 -9.72 -16.28
C LEU A 108 4.35 -10.01 -14.77
N CYS A 109 3.34 -10.70 -14.25
CA CYS A 109 3.33 -11.16 -12.85
C CYS A 109 4.52 -12.07 -12.56
N ALA A 110 4.78 -13.05 -13.42
CA ALA A 110 5.92 -13.96 -13.25
C ALA A 110 7.28 -13.25 -13.33
N VAL A 111 7.40 -12.18 -14.11
CA VAL A 111 8.61 -11.34 -14.14
C VAL A 111 8.73 -10.54 -12.85
N ALA A 112 7.65 -9.93 -12.37
CA ALA A 112 7.64 -9.19 -11.10
C ALA A 112 8.08 -10.08 -9.93
N ASP A 113 7.55 -11.29 -9.83
CA ASP A 113 7.91 -12.25 -8.78
C ASP A 113 9.40 -12.64 -8.85
N ARG A 114 9.92 -12.89 -10.05
CA ARG A 114 11.34 -13.21 -10.25
C ARG A 114 12.25 -12.04 -9.88
N LEU A 115 11.88 -10.81 -10.25
CA LEU A 115 12.67 -9.62 -9.89
C LEU A 115 12.67 -9.41 -8.37
N ASN A 116 11.53 -9.56 -7.70
CA ASN A 116 11.45 -9.47 -6.24
C ASN A 116 12.33 -10.52 -5.54
N ALA A 117 12.39 -11.75 -6.07
CA ALA A 117 13.23 -12.82 -5.52
C ALA A 117 14.74 -12.56 -5.70
N CYS A 118 15.13 -11.68 -6.63
CA CYS A 118 16.53 -11.37 -6.92
C CYS A 118 17.09 -10.19 -6.12
N VAL A 119 16.24 -9.43 -5.42
CA VAL A 119 16.65 -8.21 -4.71
C VAL A 119 16.54 -8.40 -3.19
N ARG A 120 17.17 -7.49 -2.43
CA ARG A 120 17.11 -7.49 -0.97
C ARG A 120 15.86 -6.73 -0.50
N GLU A 121 15.50 -6.90 0.77
CA GLU A 121 14.34 -6.21 1.38
C GLU A 121 14.44 -4.67 1.30
N VAL A 122 15.65 -4.13 1.30
CA VAL A 122 15.90 -2.68 1.21
C VAL A 122 15.79 -2.14 -0.22
N ASP A 123 15.79 -3.01 -1.22
CA ASP A 123 15.70 -2.64 -2.62
C ASP A 123 14.24 -2.44 -3.04
N THR A 124 14.03 -1.76 -4.16
CA THR A 124 12.70 -1.49 -4.69
C THR A 124 12.58 -2.00 -6.11
N VAL A 125 11.64 -2.93 -6.34
CA VAL A 125 11.14 -3.26 -7.67
C VAL A 125 9.84 -2.48 -7.87
N ALA A 126 9.67 -1.85 -9.02
CA ALA A 126 8.49 -1.05 -9.32
C ALA A 126 8.05 -1.26 -10.77
N ARG A 127 6.78 -0.96 -11.05
CA ARG A 127 6.20 -1.01 -12.39
C ARG A 127 5.35 0.24 -12.67
#